data_AF-A0A0D0EEW2-F1
#
_entry.id   AF-A0A0D0EEW2-F1
#
_cell.length_a   1.000
_cell.length_b   1.000
_cell.length_c   1.000
_cell.angle_alpha   90.00
_cell.angle_beta   90.00
_cell.angle_gamma   90.00
#
_symmetry.space_group_name_H-M   'P 1'
#
loop_
_entity.id
_entity.type
_entity.pdbx_description
1 polymer ?
#
loop_
_entity_poly.entity_id
_entity_poly.type
_entity_poly.pdbx_seq_one_letter_code
_entity_poly.pdbx_strand_id
1 'polypeptide(L)'
;MIINTKRQFFWSQIQKNILLAILILQFIACAKNETFKIEAFKTTSGWGYSIATKNKIIIKQAIIPVINDNKSFSTEADALKVADLVVKKLNQNISPTVTKNDLILLKIKL
;
A
#
# COMPACT_ATOMS: atom_id res chain seq x y z
N MET A 1 -44.77 30.60 32.79
CA MET A 1 -43.74 30.71 31.72
C MET A 1 -42.77 29.52 31.83
N ILE A 2 -43.12 28.34 31.31
CA ILE A 2 -42.34 27.08 31.48
C ILE A 2 -42.03 26.39 30.13
N ILE A 3 -42.67 26.84 29.06
CA ILE A 3 -42.71 26.14 27.76
C ILE A 3 -41.41 26.33 26.94
N ASN A 4 -40.69 27.44 27.14
CA ASN A 4 -39.53 27.80 26.32
C ASN A 4 -38.25 27.06 26.72
N THR A 5 -38.06 26.75 28.00
CA THR A 5 -36.85 26.10 28.53
C THR A 5 -36.72 24.63 28.10
N LYS A 6 -37.81 23.85 27.99
CA LYS A 6 -37.77 22.47 27.48
C LYS A 6 -37.35 22.41 26.01
N ARG A 7 -37.84 23.33 25.18
CA ARG A 7 -37.47 23.43 23.76
C ARG A 7 -36.00 23.85 23.60
N GLN A 8 -35.54 24.83 24.36
CA GLN A 8 -34.16 25.31 24.33
C GLN A 8 -33.17 24.23 24.79
N PHE A 9 -33.53 23.43 25.81
CA PHE A 9 -32.76 22.28 26.25
C PHE A 9 -32.64 21.20 25.17
N PHE A 10 -33.76 20.85 24.52
CA PHE A 10 -33.79 19.84 23.46
C PHE A 10 -32.97 20.24 22.23
N TRP A 11 -33.02 21.51 21.82
CA TRP A 11 -32.18 22.05 20.75
C TRP A 11 -30.70 22.03 21.11
N SER A 12 -30.34 22.33 22.37
CA SER A 12 -28.94 22.24 22.81
C SER A 12 -28.40 20.80 22.81
N GLN A 13 -29.24 19.81 23.12
CA GLN A 13 -28.86 18.39 23.10
C GLN A 13 -28.68 17.87 21.67
N ILE A 14 -29.58 18.26 20.76
CA ILE A 14 -29.45 17.96 19.33
C ILE A 14 -28.17 18.57 18.75
N GLN A 15 -27.90 19.85 19.06
CA GLN A 15 -26.69 20.54 18.60
C GLN A 15 -25.39 19.84 19.07
N LYS A 16 -25.34 19.36 20.31
CA LYS A 16 -24.18 18.61 20.84
C LYS A 16 -23.99 17.26 20.13
N ASN A 17 -25.07 16.52 19.88
CA ASN A 17 -24.99 15.25 19.16
C ASN A 17 -24.55 15.45 17.70
N ILE A 18 -25.00 16.53 17.05
CA ILE A 18 -24.55 16.90 15.70
C ILE A 18 -23.07 17.27 15.70
N LEU A 19 -22.61 18.07 16.68
CA LEU A 19 -21.20 18.44 16.82
C LEU A 19 -20.31 17.20 17.00
N LEU A 20 -20.77 16.24 17.81
CA LEU A 20 -20.08 14.97 18.03
C LEU A 20 -20.04 14.12 16.76
N ALA A 21 -21.15 14.06 16.01
CA ALA A 21 -21.21 13.33 14.74
C ALA A 21 -20.28 13.94 13.68
N ILE A 22 -20.20 15.28 13.60
CA ILE A 22 -19.27 16.00 12.72
C ILE A 22 -17.82 15.70 13.11
N LEU A 23 -17.51 15.69 14.41
CA LEU A 23 -16.18 15.35 14.91
C LEU A 23 -15.78 13.92 14.53
N ILE A 24 -16.70 12.95 14.63
CA ILE A 24 -16.46 11.56 14.22
C ILE A 24 -16.27 11.46 12.69
N LEU A 25 -17.01 12.25 11.90
CA LEU A 25 -16.88 12.27 10.44
C LEU A 25 -15.48 12.71 9.98
N GLN A 26 -14.83 13.63 10.71
CA GLN A 26 -13.48 14.10 10.40
C GLN A 26 -12.42 12.96 10.48
N PHE A 27 -12.64 11.96 11.34
CA PHE A 27 -11.72 10.82 11.47
C PHE A 27 -11.83 9.80 10.34
N ILE A 28 -13.01 9.67 9.71
CA ILE A 28 -13.24 8.68 8.64
C ILE A 28 -12.71 9.19 7.28
N ALA A 29 -12.62 10.51 7.08
CA ALA A 29 -12.24 11.11 5.80
C ALA A 29 -10.77 10.91 5.39
N CYS A 30 -9.91 10.34 6.24
CA CYS A 30 -8.47 10.20 5.98
C CYS A 30 -8.04 8.79 5.55
N ALA A 31 -8.85 8.10 4.76
CA ALA A 31 -8.44 6.86 4.11
C ALA A 31 -7.70 7.18 2.80
N LYS A 32 -6.38 7.31 2.85
CA LYS A 32 -5.54 7.50 1.65
C LYS A 32 -5.22 6.14 1.04
N ASN A 33 -5.73 5.89 -0.17
CA ASN A 33 -5.31 4.75 -0.97
C ASN A 33 -3.99 5.09 -1.67
N GLU A 34 -2.88 4.52 -1.22
CA GLU A 34 -1.61 4.65 -1.92
C GLU A 34 -1.61 3.78 -3.18
N THR A 35 -1.34 4.39 -4.34
CA THR A 35 -1.26 3.68 -5.61
C THR A 35 0.20 3.41 -5.96
N PHE A 36 0.58 2.13 -5.97
CA PHE A 36 1.88 1.69 -6.42
C PHE A 36 1.87 1.42 -7.93
N LYS A 37 2.88 1.92 -8.63
CA LYS A 37 3.16 1.60 -10.04
C LYS A 37 4.35 0.67 -10.10
N ILE A 38 4.23 -0.39 -10.90
CA ILE A 38 5.27 -1.38 -11.12
C ILE A 38 5.76 -1.25 -12.55
N GLU A 39 7.07 -1.27 -12.74
CA GLU A 39 7.71 -1.25 -14.06
C GLU A 39 8.89 -2.23 -14.05
N ALA A 40 9.05 -2.99 -15.14
CA ALA A 40 10.23 -3.81 -15.36
C ALA A 40 11.25 -3.07 -16.22
N PHE A 41 12.53 -3.38 -16.01
CA PHE A 41 13.63 -2.80 -16.78
C PHE A 41 14.70 -3.85 -17.09
N LYS A 42 15.40 -3.67 -18.20
CA LYS A 42 16.54 -4.53 -18.57
C LYS A 42 17.78 -4.19 -17.75
N THR A 43 18.51 -5.21 -17.33
CA THR A 43 19.84 -5.13 -16.75
C THR A 43 20.87 -5.65 -17.74
N THR A 44 22.15 -5.65 -17.37
CA THR A 44 23.23 -6.23 -18.18
C THR A 44 23.08 -7.74 -18.36
N SER A 45 22.46 -8.44 -17.42
CA SER A 45 22.37 -9.91 -17.38
C SER A 45 20.95 -10.47 -17.40
N GLY A 46 19.92 -9.61 -17.51
CA GLY A 46 18.52 -10.03 -17.53
C GLY A 46 17.56 -8.89 -17.26
N TRP A 47 16.65 -9.10 -16.30
CA TRP A 47 15.60 -8.16 -15.92
C TRP A 47 15.63 -7.81 -14.43
N GLY A 48 15.16 -6.60 -14.12
CA GLY A 48 14.85 -6.12 -12.79
C GLY A 48 13.50 -5.41 -12.78
N TYR A 49 13.06 -4.98 -11.59
CA TYR A 49 11.81 -4.24 -11.44
C TYR A 49 11.98 -3.02 -10.54
N SER A 50 11.10 -2.05 -10.73
CA SER A 50 10.96 -0.87 -9.87
C SER A 50 9.51 -0.69 -9.44
N ILE A 51 9.35 -0.17 -8.23
CA ILE A 51 8.05 0.21 -7.66
C ILE A 51 8.11 1.68 -7.32
N ALA A 52 7.12 2.44 -7.79
CA ALA A 52 7.00 3.86 -7.57
C ALA A 52 5.66 4.23 -6.92
N THR A 53 5.66 5.27 -6.10
CA THR A 53 4.46 5.90 -5.54
C THR A 53 4.62 7.42 -5.62
N LYS A 54 3.54 8.14 -5.92
CA LYS A 54 3.55 9.62 -6.05
C LYS A 54 4.71 10.12 -6.94
N ASN A 55 4.94 9.44 -8.07
CA ASN A 55 6.00 9.70 -9.05
C ASN A 55 7.45 9.55 -8.52
N LYS A 56 7.65 8.90 -7.37
CA LYS A 56 8.97 8.59 -6.82
C LYS A 56 9.19 7.08 -6.77
N ILE A 57 10.31 6.61 -7.31
CA ILE A 57 10.75 5.21 -7.18
C ILE A 57 11.14 4.97 -5.72
N ILE A 58 10.48 4.03 -5.07
CA ILE A 58 10.72 3.64 -3.67
C ILE A 58 11.50 2.33 -3.55
N ILE A 59 11.39 1.46 -4.55
CA ILE A 59 12.12 0.18 -4.61
C ILE A 59 12.64 0.02 -6.03
N LYS A 60 13.92 -0.30 -6.16
CA LYS A 60 14.55 -0.66 -7.44
C LYS A 60 15.41 -1.89 -7.23
N GLN A 61 15.03 -2.99 -7.86
CA GLN A 61 15.64 -4.29 -7.65
C GLN A 61 16.13 -4.85 -8.99
N ALA A 62 17.45 -4.80 -9.20
CA ALA A 62 18.08 -5.30 -10.43
C ALA A 62 18.44 -6.79 -10.39
N ILE A 63 18.52 -7.36 -9.18
CA ILE A 63 18.99 -8.73 -8.90
C ILE A 63 17.92 -9.45 -8.08
N ILE A 64 17.76 -10.76 -8.26
CA ILE A 64 16.77 -11.54 -7.51
C ILE A 64 17.07 -11.45 -6.00
N PRO A 65 16.09 -11.14 -5.14
CA PRO A 65 16.29 -11.12 -3.69
C PRO A 65 16.67 -12.50 -3.12
N VAL A 66 17.48 -12.53 -2.05
CA VAL A 66 17.77 -13.73 -1.22
C VAL A 66 18.58 -14.85 -1.89
N ILE A 67 19.01 -14.65 -3.14
CA ILE A 67 20.05 -15.48 -3.74
C ILE A 67 21.41 -14.84 -3.50
N ASN A 68 22.43 -15.66 -3.23
CA ASN A 68 23.80 -15.18 -2.99
C ASN A 68 24.56 -14.88 -4.29
N ASP A 69 23.94 -15.11 -5.44
CA ASP A 69 24.52 -14.85 -6.75
C ASP A 69 23.98 -13.53 -7.32
N ASN A 70 24.79 -12.79 -8.06
CA ASN A 70 24.43 -11.52 -8.69
C ASN A 70 23.58 -11.75 -9.95
N LYS A 71 22.49 -12.53 -9.80
CA LYS A 71 21.65 -12.98 -10.91
C LYS A 71 20.38 -12.14 -11.03
N SER A 72 20.19 -11.57 -12.22
CA SER A 72 18.94 -10.90 -12.60
C SER A 72 17.84 -11.89 -12.96
N PHE A 73 16.60 -11.41 -13.01
CA PHE A 73 15.48 -12.24 -13.46
C PHE A 73 15.66 -12.66 -14.92
N SER A 74 15.31 -13.90 -15.24
CA SER A 74 15.44 -14.44 -16.60
C SER A 74 14.46 -13.76 -17.57
N THR A 75 13.28 -13.36 -17.10
CA THR A 75 12.22 -12.78 -17.92
C THR A 75 11.63 -11.54 -17.24
N GLU A 76 11.09 -10.64 -18.06
CA GLU A 76 10.31 -9.48 -17.61
C GLU A 76 9.13 -9.92 -16.71
N ALA A 77 8.42 -10.96 -17.14
CA ALA A 77 7.27 -11.50 -16.41
C ALA A 77 7.64 -11.98 -15.00
N ASP A 78 8.80 -12.60 -14.82
CA ASP A 78 9.24 -13.05 -13.49
C ASP A 78 9.60 -11.86 -12.58
N ALA A 79 10.23 -10.82 -13.13
CA ALA A 79 10.48 -9.59 -12.39
C ALA A 79 9.16 -8.92 -11.94
N LEU A 80 8.16 -8.87 -12.84
CA LEU A 80 6.84 -8.31 -12.55
C LEU A 80 6.06 -9.13 -11.50
N LYS A 81 6.10 -10.46 -11.55
CA LYS A 81 5.46 -11.32 -10.53
C LYS A 81 5.98 -11.03 -9.12
N VAL A 82 7.30 -10.87 -8.99
CA VAL A 82 7.91 -10.55 -7.68
C VAL A 82 7.56 -9.13 -7.26
N ALA A 83 7.55 -8.17 -8.18
CA ALA A 83 7.10 -6.81 -7.89
C ALA A 83 5.65 -6.76 -7.41
N ASP A 84 4.75 -7.53 -8.02
CA ASP A 84 3.35 -7.66 -7.61
C ASP A 84 3.23 -8.21 -6.18
N LEU A 85 4.03 -9.22 -5.83
CA LEU A 85 4.08 -9.74 -4.46
C LEU A 85 4.52 -8.64 -3.49
N VAL A 86 5.56 -7.89 -3.83
CA VAL A 86 6.05 -6.79 -3.00
C VAL A 86 4.98 -5.72 -2.83
N VAL A 87 4.28 -5.33 -3.89
CA VAL A 87 3.15 -4.37 -3.81
C VAL A 87 2.02 -4.91 -2.95
N LYS A 88 1.69 -6.21 -3.03
CA LYS A 88 0.70 -6.83 -2.13
C LYS A 88 1.12 -6.72 -0.65
N LYS A 89 2.39 -6.98 -0.35
CA LYS A 89 2.95 -6.85 1.01
C LYS A 89 2.91 -5.39 1.50
N LEU A 90 3.26 -4.43 0.63
CA LEU A 90 3.17 -3.00 0.94
C LEU A 90 1.74 -2.56 1.23
N ASN A 91 0.77 -2.97 0.40
CA ASN A 91 -0.65 -2.67 0.60
C ASN A 91 -1.20 -3.26 1.91
N GLN A 92 -0.63 -4.37 2.37
CA GLN A 92 -0.97 -5.02 3.64
C GLN A 92 -0.21 -4.40 4.84
N ASN A 93 0.61 -3.38 4.64
CA ASN A 93 1.48 -2.77 5.65
C ASN A 93 2.43 -3.77 6.34
N ILE A 94 2.84 -4.82 5.62
CA ILE A 94 3.83 -5.80 6.10
C ILE A 94 5.17 -5.61 5.38
N SER A 95 6.22 -6.25 5.91
CA SER A 95 7.56 -6.15 5.33
C SER A 95 7.59 -6.55 3.84
N PRO A 96 8.16 -5.73 2.95
CA PRO A 96 8.29 -6.04 1.52
C PRO A 96 9.37 -7.09 1.22
N THR A 97 10.05 -7.64 2.24
CA THR A 97 11.08 -8.67 2.06
C THR A 97 10.50 -9.88 1.32
N VAL A 98 11.12 -10.23 0.21
CA VAL A 98 10.84 -11.48 -0.54
C VAL A 98 11.69 -12.58 0.07
N THR A 99 11.13 -13.77 0.28
CA THR A 99 11.83 -14.93 0.84
C THR A 99 12.11 -15.98 -0.24
N LYS A 100 12.95 -16.98 0.05
CA LYS A 100 13.16 -18.12 -0.88
C LYS A 100 11.84 -18.86 -1.17
N ASN A 101 10.99 -19.04 -0.16
CA ASN A 101 9.69 -19.70 -0.33
C ASN A 101 8.78 -18.90 -1.26
N ASP A 102 8.79 -17.57 -1.20
CA ASP A 102 8.02 -16.72 -2.11
C ASP A 102 8.42 -16.98 -3.57
N LEU A 103 9.73 -17.06 -3.86
CA LEU A 103 10.23 -17.32 -5.21
C LEU A 103 9.82 -18.70 -5.73
N ILE A 104 9.85 -19.72 -4.85
CA ILE A 104 9.40 -21.08 -5.18
C ILE A 104 7.90 -21.10 -5.48
N LEU A 105 7.08 -20.46 -4.65
CA LEU A 105 5.63 -20.38 -4.83
C LEU A 105 5.25 -19.65 -6.12
N LEU A 106 6.00 -18.60 -6.47
CA LEU A 106 5.85 -17.85 -7.72
C LEU A 106 6.46 -18.55 -8.95
N LYS A 107 7.12 -19.70 -8.75
CA LYS A 107 7.80 -20.49 -9.79
C LYS A 107 8.83 -19.65 -10.57
N ILE A 108 9.57 -18.81 -9.86
CA ILE A 108 10.60 -17.96 -10.45
C ILE A 108 11.79 -18.82 -10.86
N LYS A 109 12.24 -18.65 -12.12
CA LYS A 109 13.42 -19.34 -12.61
C LYS A 109 14.69 -18.71 -12.02
N LEU A 110 15.33 -19.45 -11.13
CA LEU A 110 16.57 -19.07 -10.46
C LEU A 110 17.82 -19.37 -11.26
#